data_AF-A0A6N7V2N0-F1
#
_entry.id   AF-A0A6N7V2N0-F1
#
_cell.length_a   1.000
_cell.length_b   1.000
_cell.length_c   1.000
_cell.angle_alpha   90.00
_cell.angle_beta   90.00
_cell.angle_gamma   90.00
#
_symmetry.space_group_name_H-M   'P 1'
#
loop_
_entity.id
_entity.type
_entity.pdbx_description
1 polymer ?
#
loop_
_entity_poly.entity_id
_entity_poly.type
_entity_poly.pdbx_seq_one_letter_code
_entity_poly.pdbx_strand_id
1 'polypeptide(L)' 'MRKIGRGAFGGQAIETLSLPEGLQEIDASAFKGNHLSSLALPGTVTKVGNSALSREAREAFLRPSFCRMA' A
#
# COMPACT_ATOMS: atom_id res chain seq x y z
N MET A 1 1.73 -5.69 16.24
CA MET A 1 0.61 -5.88 15.27
C MET A 1 1.10 -5.44 13.91
N ARG A 2 1.05 -6.30 12.87
CA ARG A 2 1.74 -6.09 11.58
C ARG A 2 0.83 -6.32 10.36
N LYS A 3 -0.45 -5.95 10.49
CA LYS A 3 -1.46 -6.09 9.43
C LYS A 3 -2.39 -4.89 9.38
N ILE A 4 -2.76 -4.45 8.18
CA ILE A 4 -3.81 -3.46 7.92
C ILE A 4 -5.09 -4.22 7.61
N GLY A 5 -6.14 -4.01 8.39
CA GLY A 5 -7.42 -4.67 8.17
C GLY A 5 -8.17 -4.16 6.93
N ARG A 6 -9.16 -4.93 6.51
CA ARG A 6 -10.05 -4.59 5.39
C ARG A 6 -10.74 -3.25 5.65
N GLY A 7 -10.57 -2.30 4.72
CA GLY A 7 -11.17 -0.97 4.82
C GLY A 7 -10.65 -0.08 5.96
N ALA A 8 -9.54 -0.44 6.62
CA ALA A 8 -9.04 0.28 7.78
C ALA A 8 -8.79 1.78 7.53
N PHE A 9 -8.43 2.13 6.30
CA PHE A 9 -8.18 3.50 5.86
C PHE A 9 -9.03 3.86 4.63
N GLY A 10 -10.18 3.22 4.44
CA GLY A 10 -11.05 3.52 3.29
C GLY A 10 -11.69 4.91 3.40
N GLY A 11 -11.69 5.68 2.32
CA GLY A 11 -12.39 6.98 2.24
C GLY A 11 -11.80 8.10 3.11
N GLN A 12 -10.49 8.05 3.37
CA GLN A 12 -9.79 9.03 4.20
C GLN A 12 -9.11 10.14 3.38
N ALA A 13 -9.30 10.18 2.05
CA ALA A 13 -8.67 11.14 1.14
C ALA A 13 -7.13 11.23 1.30
N ILE A 14 -6.48 10.12 1.63
CA ILE A 14 -5.04 10.09 1.89
C ILE A 14 -4.27 10.28 0.56
N GLU A 15 -3.41 11.29 0.51
CA GLU A 15 -2.58 11.60 -0.67
C GLU A 15 -1.22 10.92 -0.64
N THR A 16 -0.60 10.90 0.54
CA THR A 16 0.72 10.30 0.80
C THR A 16 0.63 9.35 1.98
N LEU A 17 1.21 8.18 1.84
CA LEU A 17 1.23 7.17 2.90
C LEU A 17 2.60 6.51 3.00
N SER A 18 3.21 6.63 4.17
CA SER A 18 4.39 5.85 4.57
C SER A 18 3.95 4.73 5.51
N LEU A 19 4.17 3.49 5.09
CA LEU A 19 3.86 2.32 5.91
C LEU A 19 5.05 2.01 6.83
N PRO A 20 4.80 1.59 8.09
CA PRO A 20 5.86 1.26 9.02
C PRO A 20 6.66 0.03 8.58
N GLU A 21 7.98 0.04 8.80
CA GLU A 21 8.83 -1.13 8.57
C GLU A 21 8.36 -2.32 9.42
N GLY A 22 8.19 -3.47 8.78
CA GLY A 22 7.64 -4.66 9.41
C GLY A 22 6.14 -4.86 9.20
N LEU A 23 5.46 -4.01 8.42
CA LEU A 23 4.15 -4.37 7.90
C LEU A 23 4.27 -5.58 6.96
N GLN A 24 3.45 -6.60 7.16
CA GLN A 24 3.50 -7.86 6.40
C GLN A 24 2.24 -8.09 5.55
N GLU A 25 1.08 -7.66 6.04
CA GLU A 25 -0.21 -7.96 5.41
C GLU A 25 -1.06 -6.69 5.25
N ILE A 26 -1.56 -6.46 4.03
CA ILE A 26 -2.56 -5.45 3.72
C ILE A 26 -3.79 -6.17 3.20
N ASP A 27 -4.93 -6.01 3.86
CA ASP A 27 -6.15 -6.69 3.45
C ASP A 27 -6.88 -5.97 2.29
N ALA A 28 -7.87 -6.64 1.72
CA ALA A 28 -8.64 -6.10 0.59
C ALA A 28 -9.31 -4.75 0.95
N SER A 29 -9.37 -3.82 -0.01
CA SER A 29 -9.97 -2.48 0.18
C SER A 29 -9.42 -1.65 1.35
N ALA A 30 -8.26 -1.99 1.94
CA ALA A 30 -7.65 -1.26 3.05
C ALA A 30 -7.58 0.26 2.81
N PHE A 31 -7.28 0.68 1.58
CA PHE A 31 -7.14 2.09 1.17
C PHE A 31 -8.11 2.48 0.05
N LYS A 32 -9.23 1.76 -0.08
CA LYS A 32 -10.21 2.04 -1.13
C LYS A 32 -10.83 3.42 -0.93
N GLY A 33 -10.85 4.24 -1.99
CA GLY A 33 -11.43 5.58 -1.94
C GLY A 33 -10.49 6.65 -1.36
N ASN A 34 -9.18 6.41 -1.40
CA ASN A 34 -8.15 7.43 -1.17
C ASN A 34 -7.56 7.92 -2.50
N HIS A 35 -7.06 9.15 -2.48
CA HIS A 35 -6.37 9.83 -3.59
C HIS A 35 -4.85 9.62 -3.51
N LEU A 36 -4.42 8.37 -3.30
CA LEU A 36 -3.03 8.02 -3.08
C LEU A 36 -2.20 8.30 -4.33
N SER A 37 -1.46 9.42 -4.31
CA SER A 37 -0.56 9.82 -5.38
C SER A 37 0.80 9.12 -5.27
N SER A 38 1.24 8.86 -4.03
CA SER A 38 2.50 8.18 -3.75
C SER A 38 2.38 7.28 -2.52
N LEU A 39 2.75 6.01 -2.68
CA LEU A 39 2.72 4.99 -1.64
C LEU A 39 4.07 4.30 -1.57
N ALA A 40 4.76 4.44 -0.44
CA ALA A 40 5.99 3.71 -0.18
C ALA A 40 5.66 2.40 0.55
N LEU A 41 5.81 1.27 -0.15
CA LEU A 41 5.68 -0.06 0.44
C LEU A 41 7.03 -0.53 1.00
N PRO A 42 7.12 -0.89 2.30
CA PRO A 42 8.32 -1.51 2.82
C PRO A 42 8.47 -2.90 2.21
N GLY A 43 9.71 -3.31 1.93
CA GLY A 43 10.03 -4.63 1.35
C GLY A 43 9.59 -5.83 2.22
N THR A 44 9.10 -5.58 3.42
CA THR A 44 8.55 -6.58 4.34
C THR A 44 7.11 -6.98 4.02
N VAL A 45 6.39 -6.21 3.18
CA VAL A 45 5.00 -6.53 2.83
C VAL A 45 4.99 -7.71 1.87
N THR A 46 4.53 -8.86 2.37
CA THR A 46 4.45 -10.11 1.60
C THR A 46 3.07 -10.34 1.01
N LYS A 47 2.04 -9.63 1.47
CA LYS A 47 0.65 -9.87 1.06
C LYS A 47 -0.13 -8.57 0.90
N VAL A 48 -0.78 -8.42 -0.25
CA VAL A 48 -1.67 -7.31 -0.56
C VAL A 48 -2.99 -7.86 -1.09
N GLY A 49 -4.08 -7.51 -0.42
CA GLY A 49 -5.43 -7.95 -0.75
C GLY A 49 -5.94 -7.31 -2.03
N ASN A 50 -6.92 -7.97 -2.66
CA ASN A 50 -7.47 -7.50 -3.92
C ASN A 50 -8.19 -6.14 -3.74
N SER A 51 -7.95 -5.20 -4.65
CA SER A 51 -8.43 -3.81 -4.54
C SER A 51 -8.07 -3.10 -3.22
N ALA A 52 -7.00 -3.52 -2.54
CA ALA A 52 -6.47 -2.81 -1.36
C ALA A 52 -6.13 -1.35 -1.68
N LEU A 53 -5.69 -1.09 -2.91
CA LEU A 53 -5.28 0.21 -3.42
C LEU A 53 -6.23 0.69 -4.53
N SER A 54 -6.46 2.01 -4.59
CA SER A 54 -7.13 2.68 -5.71
C SER A 54 -6.34 2.47 -7.02
N ARG A 55 -7.01 2.56 -8.18
CA ARG A 55 -6.37 2.38 -9.51
C ARG A 55 -5.11 3.25 -9.69
N GLU A 56 -5.11 4.43 -9.09
CA GLU A 56 -4.07 5.46 -9.11
C GLU A 56 -2.78 5.00 -8.42
N ALA A 57 -2.89 4.31 -7.28
CA ALA A 57 -1.76 3.86 -6.48
C ALA A 57 -1.08 2.58 -7.01
N ARG A 58 -1.64 1.96 -8.07
CA ARG A 58 -1.01 0.78 -8.71
C ARG A 58 0.27 1.14 -9.46
N GLU A 59 0.38 2.38 -9.95
CA GLU A 59 1.58 2.87 -10.64
C GLU A 59 2.70 3.26 -9.66
N ALA A 60 2.33 3.79 -8.49
CA ALA A 60 3.26 4.12 -7.41
C ALA A 60 3.79 2.88 -6.65
N PHE A 61 3.29 1.68 -6.97
CA PHE A 61 3.77 0.40 -6.41
C PHE A 61 5.24 0.11 -6.75
N LEU A 62 5.81 0.86 -7.70
CA LEU A 62 7.21 0.78 -8.08
C LEU A 62 8.05 1.79 -7.28
N ARG A 63 8.67 1.29 -6.20
CA ARG A 63 10.08 1.52 -5.79
C ARG A 63 10.26 1.61 -4.26
N PRO A 64 10.34 0.48 -3.54
CA PRO A 64 11.43 0.32 -2.59
C PRO A 64 12.62 -0.20 -3.41
N SER A 65 13.27 0.68 -4.17
CA SER A 65 14.54 0.37 -4.88
C SER A 65 14.67 -1.09 -5.32
N PHE A 66 13.79 -1.57 -6.21
CA PHE A 66 14.09 -2.85 -6.85
C PHE A 66 15.31 -2.53 -7.71
N CYS A 67 16.48 -2.92 -7.21
CA CYS A 67 17.72 -2.88 -7.96
C CYS A 67 17.43 -3.46 -9.33
N ARG A 68 17.60 -2.63 -10.35
CA ARG A 68 17.80 -3.10 -11.70
C ARG A 68 19.07 -3.94 -11.66
N MET A 69 18.92 -5.25 -11.72
CA MET A 69 20.02 -6.17 -11.97
C MET A 69 19.60 -7.11 -13.08
N ALA A 70 19.56 -6.54 -14.29
CA ALA A 70 19.92 -7.10 -15.59
C ALA A 70 19.62 -6.05 -16.68
#